data_AF-A0A9P5W6S4-F1
#
_entry.id   AF-A0A9P5W6S4-F1
#
_cell.length_a   1.000
_cell.length_b   1.000
_cell.length_c   1.000
_cell.angle_alpha   90.00
_cell.angle_beta   90.00
_cell.angle_gamma   90.00
#
_symmetry.space_group_name_H-M   'P 1'
#
loop_
_entity.id
_entity.type
_entity.pdbx_description
1 polymer ?
#
loop_
_entity_poly.entity_id
_entity_poly.type
_entity_poly.pdbx_seq_one_letter_code
_entity_poly.pdbx_strand_id
1 'polypeptide(L)'
;MGLAMLRTTQIQEKWKRKLSKAMNEEHDRGLGSSSRRYALFILPLITVLREGLEAIVFIGGVTFTETAKAIPAAVIAGFLCGLLIGYILYRGGNKMNLHKFFTASTCLLLLLAAGLVAKGVAAFESYAWNKATNAQSDDSGTYDPRINVWALSCCDPHNNDAGFAQLMNALFGWSNVASVGSVVCYIGYWLIVIVALVYMKLKQRREAVLAALEAPEETKVQEKKAAHLDENGSSGSNSRTDSIKDIHAVDLKEL
;
A
#
# COMPACT_ATOMS: atom_id res chain seq x y z
N MET A 1 -0.36 3.77 4.68
CA MET A 1 0.40 3.72 3.40
C MET A 1 0.00 2.54 2.49
N GLY A 2 -0.13 1.30 2.99
CA GLY A 2 -0.43 0.14 2.13
C GLY A 2 -1.81 0.10 1.44
N LEU A 3 -2.85 0.70 2.03
CA LEU A 3 -4.19 0.81 1.42
C LEU A 3 -4.22 1.69 0.16
N ALA A 4 -3.38 2.74 0.10
CA ALA A 4 -3.17 3.52 -1.11
C ALA A 4 -2.43 2.69 -2.19
N MET A 5 -1.74 1.63 -1.76
CA MET A 5 -0.93 0.79 -2.63
C MET A 5 -1.78 -0.14 -3.52
N LEU A 6 -2.95 -0.57 -3.06
CA LEU A 6 -3.90 -1.33 -3.89
C LEU A 6 -4.46 -0.51 -5.07
N ARG A 7 -4.46 0.84 -4.98
CA ARG A 7 -4.77 1.76 -6.09
C ARG A 7 -3.57 2.07 -7.00
N THR A 8 -2.39 1.54 -6.69
CA THR A 8 -1.12 2.03 -7.25
C THR A 8 -0.93 1.73 -8.71
N THR A 9 -1.59 0.74 -9.31
CA THR A 9 -1.46 0.49 -10.76
C THR A 9 -1.96 1.68 -11.58
N GLN A 10 -3.14 2.23 -11.27
CA GLN A 10 -3.67 3.41 -11.98
C GLN A 10 -3.03 4.73 -11.55
N ILE A 11 -2.66 4.83 -10.28
CA ILE A 11 -1.96 6.01 -9.75
C ILE A 11 -0.56 6.08 -10.37
N GLN A 12 0.18 4.98 -10.50
CA GLN A 12 1.49 4.95 -11.17
C GLN A 12 1.41 5.41 -12.61
N GLU A 13 0.41 4.98 -13.39
CA GLU A 13 0.27 5.43 -14.77
C GLU A 13 -0.06 6.92 -14.85
N LYS A 14 -0.97 7.42 -14.01
CA LYS A 14 -1.30 8.85 -13.95
C LYS A 14 -0.13 9.69 -13.47
N TRP A 15 0.62 9.22 -12.47
CA TRP A 15 1.81 9.88 -11.96
C TRP A 15 2.94 9.83 -12.97
N LYS A 16 3.20 8.70 -13.61
CA LYS A 16 4.22 8.57 -14.67
C LYS A 16 3.90 9.50 -15.84
N ARG A 17 2.63 9.59 -16.27
CA ARG A 17 2.17 10.54 -17.30
C ARG A 17 2.29 12.00 -16.87
N LYS A 18 1.97 12.32 -15.61
CA LYS A 18 2.13 13.68 -15.06
C LYS A 18 3.60 14.06 -14.87
N LEU A 19 4.44 13.14 -14.42
CA LEU A 19 5.89 13.30 -14.29
C LEU A 19 6.56 13.43 -15.66
N SER A 20 6.16 12.65 -16.66
CA SER A 20 6.69 12.78 -18.03
C SER A 20 6.25 14.10 -18.67
N LYS A 21 5.01 14.54 -18.44
CA LYS A 21 4.51 15.82 -18.94
C LYS A 21 5.21 17.01 -18.27
N ALA A 22 5.32 16.98 -16.93
CA ALA A 22 6.06 17.98 -16.18
C ALA A 22 7.56 17.98 -16.53
N MET A 23 8.15 16.82 -16.83
CA MET A 23 9.54 16.71 -17.27
C MET A 23 9.77 17.32 -18.65
N ASN A 24 8.85 17.12 -19.60
CA ASN A 24 8.94 17.76 -20.92
C ASN A 24 8.67 19.27 -20.84
N GLU A 25 7.67 19.71 -20.08
CA GLU A 25 7.35 21.15 -19.89
C GLU A 25 8.45 21.92 -19.16
N GLU A 26 9.18 21.28 -18.24
CA GLU A 26 10.30 21.89 -17.50
C GLU A 26 11.59 21.93 -18.34
N HIS A 27 11.76 21.00 -19.29
CA HIS A 27 12.84 21.00 -20.28
C HIS A 27 12.71 22.19 -21.24
N ASP A 28 11.48 22.51 -21.69
CA ASP A 28 11.19 23.65 -22.58
C ASP A 28 11.36 25.02 -21.91
N ARG A 29 11.38 25.09 -20.56
CA ARG A 29 11.44 26.36 -19.80
C ARG A 29 12.81 26.74 -19.26
N GLY A 30 13.87 25.94 -19.49
CA GLY A 30 15.27 26.28 -19.12
C GLY A 30 15.57 26.45 -17.62
N LEU A 31 14.57 26.35 -16.74
CA LEU A 31 14.65 26.63 -15.30
C LEU A 31 14.87 25.37 -14.43
N GLY A 32 15.00 24.18 -15.03
CA GLY A 32 14.80 22.90 -14.34
C GLY A 32 16.01 22.16 -13.73
N SER A 33 17.24 22.67 -13.83
CA SER A 33 18.42 21.87 -13.42
C SER A 33 18.65 21.84 -11.90
N SER A 34 18.55 22.98 -11.22
CA SER A 34 18.93 23.08 -9.80
C SER A 34 17.86 22.50 -8.87
N SER A 35 16.59 22.87 -9.06
CA SER A 35 15.47 22.38 -8.23
C SER A 35 15.31 20.85 -8.31
N ARG A 36 15.50 20.28 -9.51
CA ARG A 36 15.45 18.83 -9.74
C ARG A 36 16.55 18.06 -9.01
N ARG A 37 17.78 18.60 -8.98
CA ARG A 37 18.90 17.99 -8.24
C ARG A 37 18.62 17.93 -6.74
N TYR A 38 18.06 19.00 -6.17
CA TYR A 38 17.66 19.02 -4.77
C TYR A 38 16.47 18.08 -4.49
N ALA A 39 15.46 18.04 -5.35
CA ALA A 39 14.30 17.16 -5.18
C ALA A 39 14.68 15.67 -5.21
N LEU A 40 15.57 15.26 -6.13
CA LEU A 40 16.04 13.88 -6.23
C LEU A 40 16.95 13.46 -5.06
N PHE A 41 17.59 14.41 -4.38
CA PHE A 41 18.40 14.15 -3.19
C PHE A 41 17.58 14.15 -1.89
N ILE A 42 16.68 15.13 -1.72
CA ILE A 42 15.93 15.35 -0.49
C ILE A 42 14.85 14.28 -0.28
N LEU A 43 14.18 13.81 -1.34
CA LEU A 43 13.09 12.83 -1.22
C LEU A 43 13.57 11.48 -0.63
N PRO A 44 14.64 10.84 -1.13
CA PRO A 44 15.18 9.64 -0.51
C PRO A 44 15.77 9.91 0.88
N LEU A 45 16.43 11.06 1.08
CA LEU A 45 17.03 11.43 2.36
C LEU A 45 15.99 11.48 3.49
N ILE A 46 14.88 12.20 3.29
CA ILE A 46 13.80 12.30 4.29
C ILE A 46 13.17 10.94 4.55
N THR A 47 13.00 10.12 3.50
CA THR A 47 12.41 8.79 3.63
C THR A 47 13.30 7.88 4.48
N VAL A 48 14.60 7.81 4.18
CA VAL A 48 15.55 7.00 4.95
C VAL A 48 15.67 7.51 6.39
N LEU A 49 15.70 8.83 6.59
CA LEU A 49 15.75 9.43 7.91
C LEU A 49 14.52 9.08 8.75
N ARG A 50 13.31 9.12 8.18
CA ARG A 50 12.07 8.73 8.88
C ARG A 50 12.09 7.26 9.31
N GLU A 51 12.32 6.35 8.36
CA GLU A 51 12.31 4.90 8.65
C GLU A 51 13.46 4.53 9.62
N GLY A 52 14.62 5.19 9.50
CA GLY A 52 15.75 5.03 10.41
C GLY A 52 15.46 5.53 11.82
N LEU A 53 14.81 6.69 11.98
CA LEU A 53 14.40 7.21 13.29
C LEU A 53 13.38 6.30 13.97
N GLU A 54 12.39 5.78 13.24
CA GLU A 54 11.43 4.81 13.76
C GLU A 54 12.17 3.55 14.28
N ALA A 55 13.10 2.99 13.51
CA ALA A 55 13.89 1.82 13.92
C ALA A 55 14.74 2.08 15.19
N ILE A 56 15.40 3.24 15.29
CA ILE A 56 16.20 3.60 16.46
C ILE A 56 15.32 3.75 17.71
N VAL A 57 14.15 4.40 17.58
CA VAL A 57 13.22 4.54 18.70
C VAL A 57 12.68 3.18 19.15
N PHE A 58 12.37 2.27 18.22
CA PHE A 58 11.94 0.90 18.58
C PHE A 58 13.04 0.10 19.27
N ILE A 59 14.28 0.14 18.77
CA ILE A 59 15.42 -0.54 19.40
C ILE A 59 15.69 0.06 20.78
N GLY A 60 15.72 1.38 20.91
CA GLY A 60 15.89 2.06 22.19
C GLY A 60 14.80 1.68 23.19
N GLY A 61 13.54 1.62 22.76
CA GLY A 61 12.41 1.21 23.60
C GLY A 61 12.57 -0.19 24.21
N VAL A 62 13.04 -1.17 23.44
CA VAL A 62 13.24 -2.55 23.94
C VAL A 62 14.48 -2.70 24.81
N THR A 63 15.44 -1.77 24.75
CA THR A 63 16.67 -1.86 25.57
C THR A 63 16.44 -1.58 27.06
N PHE A 64 15.34 -0.91 27.42
CA PHE A 64 15.05 -0.59 28.82
C PHE A 64 14.45 -1.76 29.61
N THR A 65 14.00 -2.83 28.94
CA THR A 65 13.28 -3.94 29.55
C THR A 65 14.07 -5.24 29.60
N GLU A 66 15.24 -5.32 28.93
CA GLU A 66 15.95 -6.58 28.71
C GLU A 66 17.45 -6.51 29.04
N THR A 67 18.03 -7.65 29.39
CA THR A 67 19.45 -7.75 29.77
C THR A 67 20.38 -7.36 28.61
N ALA A 68 21.37 -6.49 28.88
CA ALA A 68 22.26 -5.89 27.87
C ALA A 68 23.01 -6.87 26.94
N LYS A 69 23.11 -8.16 27.30
CA LYS A 69 23.78 -9.20 26.50
C LYS A 69 22.89 -9.81 25.40
N ALA A 70 21.56 -9.78 25.54
CA ALA A 70 20.63 -10.36 24.55
C ALA A 70 20.37 -9.43 23.36
N ILE A 71 20.56 -8.13 23.56
CA ILE A 71 20.22 -7.08 22.58
C ILE A 71 21.09 -7.14 21.31
N PRO A 72 22.43 -7.28 21.38
CA PRO A 72 23.26 -7.32 20.17
C PRO A 72 22.99 -8.55 19.31
N ALA A 73 22.69 -9.69 19.95
CA ALA A 73 22.36 -10.92 19.25
C ALA A 73 21.07 -10.78 18.43
N ALA A 74 20.04 -10.17 18.99
CA ALA A 74 18.78 -9.90 18.29
C ALA A 74 18.97 -8.94 17.09
N VAL A 75 19.79 -7.88 17.25
CA VAL A 75 20.09 -6.92 16.16
C VAL A 75 20.84 -7.59 15.02
N ILE A 76 21.86 -8.39 15.32
CA ILE A 76 22.65 -9.11 14.30
C ILE A 76 21.77 -10.13 13.58
N ALA A 77 20.98 -10.90 14.32
CA ALA A 77 20.06 -11.89 13.75
C ALA A 77 19.00 -11.23 12.85
N GLY A 78 18.40 -10.11 13.29
CA GLY A 78 17.45 -9.32 12.52
C GLY A 78 18.06 -8.75 11.25
N PHE A 79 19.29 -8.23 11.32
CA PHE A 79 20.03 -7.72 10.16
C PHE A 79 20.35 -8.82 9.14
N LEU A 80 20.81 -9.99 9.59
CA LEU A 80 21.07 -11.14 8.73
C LEU A 80 19.78 -11.63 8.04
N CYS A 81 18.69 -11.71 8.79
CA CYS A 81 17.39 -12.10 8.29
C CYS A 81 16.87 -11.07 7.25
N GLY A 82 17.02 -9.78 7.53
CA GLY A 82 16.68 -8.69 6.61
C GLY A 82 17.48 -8.74 5.31
N LEU A 83 18.79 -8.99 5.38
CA LEU A 83 19.64 -9.20 4.21
C LEU A 83 19.18 -10.39 3.37
N LEU A 84 18.83 -11.50 4.02
CA LEU A 84 18.37 -12.71 3.36
C LEU A 84 17.02 -12.47 2.64
N ILE A 85 16.06 -11.82 3.31
CA ILE A 85 14.78 -11.43 2.70
C ILE A 85 15.01 -10.44 1.55
N GLY A 86 15.89 -9.45 1.73
CA GLY A 86 16.26 -8.48 0.71
C GLY A 86 16.87 -9.16 -0.53
N TYR A 87 17.72 -10.15 -0.33
CA TYR A 87 18.30 -10.96 -1.41
C TYR A 87 17.23 -11.79 -2.15
N ILE A 88 16.32 -12.43 -1.41
CA ILE A 88 15.18 -13.15 -2.00
C ILE A 88 14.32 -12.20 -2.83
N LEU A 89 14.06 -10.98 -2.35
CA LEU A 89 13.30 -9.97 -3.09
C LEU A 89 14.04 -9.47 -4.33
N TYR A 90 15.35 -9.26 -4.25
CA TYR A 90 16.17 -8.88 -5.40
C TYR A 90 16.11 -9.93 -6.51
N ARG A 91 16.24 -11.21 -6.14
CA ARG A 91 16.17 -12.33 -7.09
C ARG A 91 14.74 -12.61 -7.58
N GLY A 92 13.76 -12.48 -6.69
CA GLY A 92 12.33 -12.74 -6.97
C GLY A 92 11.63 -11.61 -7.73
N GLY A 93 12.14 -10.38 -7.63
CA GLY A 93 11.53 -9.18 -8.24
C GLY A 93 11.37 -9.26 -9.75
N ASN A 94 12.22 -10.03 -10.45
CA ASN A 94 12.12 -10.20 -11.90
C ASN A 94 11.04 -11.22 -12.33
N LYS A 95 10.54 -12.08 -11.43
CA LYS A 95 9.53 -13.11 -11.74
C LYS A 95 8.19 -12.93 -11.00
N MET A 96 8.14 -12.09 -9.96
CA MET A 96 6.97 -11.96 -9.09
C MET A 96 6.08 -10.77 -9.50
N ASN A 97 4.77 -10.98 -9.54
CA ASN A 97 3.81 -9.90 -9.77
C ASN A 97 3.96 -8.83 -8.67
N LEU A 98 4.48 -7.65 -9.02
CA LEU A 98 4.73 -6.53 -8.11
C LEU A 98 3.51 -6.21 -7.23
N HIS A 99 2.31 -6.35 -7.80
CA HIS A 99 1.05 -6.16 -7.08
C HIS A 99 0.83 -7.14 -5.91
N LYS A 100 1.20 -8.42 -6.09
CA LYS A 100 1.08 -9.44 -5.03
C LYS A 100 2.05 -9.15 -3.88
N PHE A 101 3.27 -8.72 -4.19
CA PHE A 101 4.25 -8.33 -3.19
C PHE A 101 3.75 -7.20 -2.29
N PHE A 102 3.28 -6.10 -2.90
CA PHE A 102 2.80 -4.95 -2.16
C PHE A 102 1.52 -5.22 -1.36
N THR A 103 0.66 -6.12 -1.86
CA THR A 103 -0.51 -6.57 -1.11
C THR A 103 -0.10 -7.40 0.11
N ALA A 104 0.85 -8.31 -0.05
CA ALA A 104 1.36 -9.13 1.05
C ALA A 104 2.07 -8.27 2.12
N SER A 105 2.95 -7.34 1.73
CA SER A 105 3.63 -6.45 2.68
C SER A 105 2.64 -5.52 3.39
N THR A 106 1.62 -5.03 2.70
CA THR A 106 0.54 -4.25 3.32
C THR A 106 -0.23 -5.06 4.35
N CYS A 107 -0.58 -6.31 4.03
CA CYS A 107 -1.28 -7.20 4.97
C CYS A 107 -0.42 -7.45 6.22
N LEU A 108 0.87 -7.71 6.04
CA LEU A 108 1.83 -7.89 7.13
C LEU A 108 1.90 -6.63 8.01
N LEU A 109 2.02 -5.44 7.41
CA LEU A 109 2.04 -4.18 8.17
C LEU A 109 0.73 -3.93 8.94
N LEU A 110 -0.42 -4.31 8.39
CA LEU A 110 -1.71 -4.21 9.08
C LEU A 110 -1.78 -5.16 10.27
N LEU A 111 -1.26 -6.38 10.14
CA LEU A 111 -1.15 -7.37 11.22
C LEU A 111 -0.25 -6.88 12.35
N LEU A 112 0.94 -6.37 12.02
CA LEU A 112 1.87 -5.80 13.01
C LEU A 112 1.24 -4.63 13.76
N ALA A 113 0.56 -3.73 13.03
CA ALA A 113 -0.11 -2.59 13.64
C ALA A 113 -1.24 -3.02 14.60
N ALA A 114 -2.01 -4.06 14.25
CA ALA A 114 -3.03 -4.64 15.15
C ALA A 114 -2.39 -5.15 16.45
N GLY A 115 -1.27 -5.87 16.34
CA GLY A 115 -0.52 -6.39 17.49
C GLY A 115 0.02 -5.27 18.38
N LEU A 116 0.62 -4.24 17.80
CA LEU A 116 1.14 -3.08 18.54
C LEU A 116 0.04 -2.32 19.29
N VAL A 117 -1.13 -2.15 18.69
CA VAL A 117 -2.29 -1.51 19.36
C VAL A 117 -2.76 -2.34 20.55
N ALA A 118 -2.93 -3.65 20.37
CA ALA A 118 -3.35 -4.54 21.45
C ALA A 118 -2.33 -4.55 22.62
N LYS A 119 -1.04 -4.58 22.32
CA LYS A 119 0.04 -4.48 23.32
C LYS A 119 0.05 -3.14 24.05
N GLY A 120 -0.19 -2.03 23.33
CA GLY A 120 -0.29 -0.71 23.95
C GLY A 120 -1.41 -0.66 24.98
N VAL A 121 -2.60 -1.19 24.65
CA VAL A 121 -3.74 -1.25 25.57
C VAL A 121 -3.45 -2.14 26.77
N ALA A 122 -2.88 -3.33 26.54
CA ALA A 122 -2.47 -4.23 27.62
C ALA A 122 -1.45 -3.57 28.56
N ALA A 123 -0.48 -2.82 28.02
CA ALA A 123 0.50 -2.10 28.83
C ALA A 123 -0.13 -0.99 29.68
N PHE A 124 -1.12 -0.26 29.15
CA PHE A 124 -1.87 0.75 29.93
C PHE A 124 -2.70 0.12 31.05
N GLU A 125 -3.34 -1.03 30.78
CA GLU A 125 -4.11 -1.77 31.78
C GLU A 125 -3.21 -2.31 32.90
N SER A 126 -2.08 -2.93 32.53
CA SER A 126 -1.08 -3.39 33.49
C SER A 126 -0.53 -2.24 34.35
N TYR A 127 -0.28 -1.07 33.75
CA TYR A 127 0.17 0.12 34.48
C TYR A 127 -0.90 0.63 35.47
N ALA A 128 -2.16 0.70 35.05
CA ALA A 128 -3.27 1.13 35.90
C ALA A 128 -3.47 0.18 37.09
N TRP A 129 -3.39 -1.13 36.85
CA TRP A 129 -3.49 -2.15 37.88
C TRP A 129 -2.34 -2.07 38.88
N ASN A 130 -1.10 -1.96 38.38
CA ASN A 130 0.10 -1.86 39.20
C ASN A 130 0.06 -0.65 40.15
N LYS A 131 -0.44 0.48 39.66
CA LYS A 131 -0.67 1.69 40.47
C LYS A 131 -1.75 1.49 41.54
N ALA A 132 -2.79 0.70 41.26
CA ALA A 132 -3.89 0.46 42.20
C ALA A 132 -3.50 -0.51 43.33
N THR A 133 -2.64 -1.49 43.05
CA THR A 133 -2.22 -2.51 44.02
C THR A 133 -0.94 -2.16 44.78
N ASN A 134 -0.26 -1.06 44.43
CA ASN A 134 1.11 -0.74 44.87
C ASN A 134 2.08 -1.91 44.65
N ALA A 135 1.80 -2.78 43.67
CA ALA A 135 2.74 -3.81 43.29
C ALA A 135 4.00 -3.16 42.70
N GLN A 136 5.14 -3.80 42.83
CA GLN A 136 6.34 -3.39 42.10
C GLN A 136 6.24 -3.95 40.68
N SER A 137 6.62 -3.13 39.70
CA SER A 137 6.47 -3.34 38.25
C SER A 137 7.07 -4.61 37.66
N ASP A 138 7.73 -5.44 38.46
CA ASP A 138 8.40 -6.68 38.07
C ASP A 138 7.67 -7.97 38.54
N ASP A 139 6.53 -7.87 39.20
CA ASP A 139 5.70 -9.04 39.54
C ASP A 139 4.97 -9.56 38.30
N SER A 140 5.76 -10.24 37.47
CA SER A 140 5.37 -11.18 36.41
C SER A 140 4.14 -12.01 36.82
N GLY A 141 2.95 -11.52 36.42
CA GLY A 141 1.71 -12.28 36.55
C GLY A 141 0.57 -11.62 37.30
N THR A 142 0.75 -10.42 37.90
CA THR A 142 -0.39 -9.76 38.56
C THR A 142 -1.24 -8.99 37.54
N TYR A 143 -2.03 -9.71 36.77
CA TYR A 143 -3.10 -9.14 35.94
C TYR A 143 -4.42 -9.25 36.69
N ASP A 144 -5.34 -8.28 36.54
CA ASP A 144 -6.66 -8.36 37.17
C ASP A 144 -7.44 -9.56 36.57
N PRO A 145 -7.71 -10.62 37.35
CA PRO A 145 -8.40 -11.81 36.84
C PRO A 145 -9.86 -11.53 36.42
N ARG A 146 -10.43 -10.37 36.79
CA ARG A 146 -11.80 -9.99 36.44
C ARG A 146 -11.96 -9.51 34.99
N ILE A 147 -10.89 -8.95 34.42
CA ILE A 147 -10.89 -8.41 33.05
C ILE A 147 -10.19 -9.34 32.07
N ASN A 148 -9.66 -10.48 32.52
CA ASN A 148 -8.95 -11.42 31.66
C ASN A 148 -9.92 -12.37 30.96
N VAL A 149 -9.78 -12.51 29.65
CA VAL A 149 -10.55 -13.45 28.81
C VAL A 149 -9.96 -14.85 28.92
N TRP A 150 -8.63 -14.95 28.89
CA TRP A 150 -7.92 -16.21 29.05
C TRP A 150 -6.58 -16.02 29.78
N ALA A 151 -6.16 -17.09 30.46
CA ALA A 151 -4.84 -17.25 31.06
C ALA A 151 -4.36 -18.68 30.78
N LEU A 152 -3.46 -18.83 29.81
CA LEU A 152 -2.87 -20.12 29.46
C LEU A 152 -1.53 -20.28 30.21
N SER A 153 -1.35 -21.46 30.81
CA SER A 153 -0.12 -21.84 31.52
C SER A 153 0.96 -22.40 30.60
N CYS A 154 0.60 -22.83 29.38
CA CYS A 154 1.57 -23.18 28.35
C CYS A 154 1.83 -21.97 27.44
N CYS A 155 3.07 -21.85 26.96
CA CYS A 155 3.51 -20.82 26.03
C CYS A 155 3.64 -19.40 26.62
N ASP A 156 4.08 -19.24 27.88
CA ASP A 156 4.40 -17.91 28.40
C ASP A 156 5.56 -17.26 27.59
N PRO A 157 5.35 -16.08 26.97
CA PRO A 157 6.41 -15.35 26.27
C PRO A 157 7.60 -14.97 27.16
N HIS A 158 7.47 -14.92 28.48
CA HIS A 158 8.56 -14.54 29.38
C HIS A 158 9.47 -15.72 29.76
N ASN A 159 9.11 -16.95 29.37
CA ASN A 159 9.97 -18.11 29.59
C ASN A 159 11.04 -18.19 28.48
N ASN A 160 12.30 -18.44 28.86
CA ASN A 160 13.45 -18.53 27.95
C ASN A 160 13.32 -19.64 26.88
N ASP A 161 12.45 -20.63 27.10
CA ASP A 161 12.23 -21.76 26.18
C ASP A 161 11.13 -21.48 25.14
N ALA A 162 10.44 -20.34 25.24
CA ALA A 162 9.27 -20.02 24.45
C ALA A 162 9.58 -19.19 23.20
N GLY A 163 10.70 -19.46 22.51
CA GLY A 163 11.22 -18.62 21.41
C GLY A 163 10.21 -18.30 20.30
N PHE A 164 9.33 -19.24 19.94
CA PHE A 164 8.24 -18.96 18.99
C PHE A 164 7.12 -18.09 19.57
N ALA A 165 6.75 -18.30 20.84
CA ALA A 165 5.75 -17.49 21.52
C ALA A 165 6.22 -16.04 21.73
N GLN A 166 7.52 -15.84 22.02
CA GLN A 166 8.17 -14.53 22.03
C GLN A 166 8.09 -13.83 20.68
N LEU A 167 8.38 -14.55 19.60
CA LEU A 167 8.27 -14.02 18.24
C LEU A 167 6.82 -13.64 17.90
N MET A 168 5.85 -14.48 18.24
CA MET A 168 4.42 -14.21 17.99
C MET A 168 3.88 -13.07 18.86
N ASN A 169 4.38 -12.92 20.09
CA ASN A 169 4.11 -11.76 20.91
C ASN A 169 4.66 -10.48 20.27
N ALA A 170 5.90 -10.50 19.79
CA ALA A 170 6.53 -9.35 19.16
C ALA A 170 5.87 -8.96 17.83
N LEU A 171 5.50 -9.93 16.98
CA LEU A 171 4.94 -9.68 15.65
C LEU A 171 3.42 -9.45 15.69
N PHE A 172 2.67 -10.31 16.37
CA PHE A 172 1.21 -10.31 16.28
C PHE A 172 0.53 -9.81 17.56
N GLY A 173 1.29 -9.52 18.61
CA GLY A 173 0.73 -9.12 19.91
C GLY A 173 0.12 -10.28 20.69
N TRP A 174 0.50 -11.52 20.37
CA TRP A 174 0.00 -12.70 21.08
C TRP A 174 0.51 -12.75 22.53
N SER A 175 -0.38 -13.00 23.50
CA SER A 175 -0.04 -13.15 24.92
C SER A 175 -0.77 -14.34 25.55
N ASN A 176 -0.12 -15.00 26.51
CA ASN A 176 -0.70 -16.12 27.27
C ASN A 176 -1.82 -15.65 28.22
N VAL A 177 -1.76 -14.39 28.64
CA VAL A 177 -2.81 -13.68 29.35
C VAL A 177 -3.34 -12.56 28.45
N ALA A 178 -4.63 -12.59 28.13
CA ALA A 178 -5.26 -11.53 27.35
C ALA A 178 -6.44 -10.93 28.10
N SER A 179 -6.43 -9.61 28.21
CA SER A 179 -7.52 -8.83 28.77
C SER A 179 -8.62 -8.60 27.73
N VAL A 180 -9.84 -8.34 28.21
CA VAL A 180 -10.98 -7.96 27.37
C VAL A 180 -10.62 -6.74 26.52
N GLY A 181 -9.89 -5.76 27.07
CA GLY A 181 -9.48 -4.56 26.35
C GLY A 181 -8.56 -4.86 25.16
N SER A 182 -7.52 -5.69 25.36
CA SER A 182 -6.60 -6.06 24.27
C SER A 182 -7.31 -6.81 23.13
N VAL A 183 -8.23 -7.73 23.45
CA VAL A 183 -9.02 -8.51 22.48
C VAL A 183 -10.01 -7.62 21.74
N VAL A 184 -10.76 -6.78 22.46
CA VAL A 184 -11.73 -5.84 21.87
C VAL A 184 -11.03 -4.83 20.96
N CYS A 185 -9.88 -4.29 21.37
CA CYS A 185 -9.11 -3.39 20.53
C CYS A 185 -8.56 -4.08 19.28
N TYR A 186 -8.11 -5.34 19.37
CA TYR A 186 -7.68 -6.11 18.21
C TYR A 186 -8.82 -6.34 17.21
N ILE A 187 -9.99 -6.78 17.69
CA ILE A 187 -11.19 -6.98 16.86
C ILE A 187 -11.66 -5.64 16.28
N GLY A 188 -11.71 -4.58 17.09
CA GLY A 188 -12.10 -3.24 16.69
C GLY A 188 -11.20 -2.66 15.60
N TYR A 189 -9.89 -2.87 15.70
CA TYR A 189 -8.93 -2.48 14.66
C TYR A 189 -9.25 -3.16 13.33
N TRP A 190 -9.49 -4.48 13.33
CA TRP A 190 -9.86 -5.21 12.12
C TRP A 190 -11.21 -4.77 11.54
N LEU A 191 -12.20 -4.49 12.38
CA LEU A 191 -13.47 -3.92 11.94
C LEU A 191 -13.28 -2.57 11.24
N ILE A 192 -12.48 -1.67 11.81
CA ILE A 192 -12.18 -0.36 11.20
C ILE A 192 -11.47 -0.55 9.84
N VAL A 193 -10.50 -1.47 9.76
CA VAL A 193 -9.79 -1.79 8.51
C VAL A 193 -10.74 -2.35 7.45
N ILE A 194 -11.64 -3.27 7.82
CA ILE A 194 -12.64 -3.85 6.91
C ILE A 194 -13.62 -2.77 6.44
N VAL A 195 -14.13 -1.93 7.35
CA VAL A 195 -15.03 -0.81 7.01
C VAL A 195 -14.35 0.16 6.06
N ALA A 196 -13.09 0.52 6.31
CA ALA A 196 -12.31 1.38 5.43
C ALA A 196 -12.10 0.77 4.04
N LEU A 197 -11.75 -0.52 3.97
CA LEU A 197 -11.58 -1.26 2.71
C LEU A 197 -12.89 -1.34 1.91
N VAL A 198 -14.00 -1.66 2.58
CA VAL A 198 -15.33 -1.73 1.97
C VAL A 198 -15.76 -0.35 1.49
N TYR A 199 -15.63 0.69 2.32
CA TYR A 199 -15.93 2.07 1.94
C TYR A 199 -15.15 2.51 0.69
N MET A 200 -13.85 2.21 0.63
CA MET A 200 -13.03 2.51 -0.54
C MET A 200 -13.48 1.75 -1.79
N LYS A 201 -13.84 0.48 -1.67
CA LYS A 201 -14.35 -0.33 -2.78
C LYS A 201 -15.72 0.18 -3.27
N LEU A 202 -16.61 0.56 -2.35
CA LEU A 202 -17.91 1.13 -2.68
C LEU A 202 -17.78 2.49 -3.36
N LYS A 203 -16.87 3.36 -2.87
CA LYS A 203 -16.59 4.65 -3.50
C LYS A 203 -16.09 4.48 -4.93
N GLN A 204 -15.16 3.54 -5.17
CA GLN A 204 -14.67 3.24 -6.52
C GLN A 204 -15.77 2.74 -7.45
N ARG A 205 -16.63 1.82 -6.97
CA ARG A 205 -17.76 1.33 -7.76
C ARG A 205 -18.74 2.45 -8.10
N ARG A 206 -19.01 3.35 -7.15
CA ARG A 206 -19.86 4.53 -7.39
C ARG A 206 -19.27 5.45 -8.45
N GLU A 207 -17.99 5.79 -8.35
CA GLU A 207 -17.29 6.63 -9.34
C GLU A 207 -17.30 5.98 -10.73
N ALA A 208 -17.11 4.67 -10.83
CA ALA A 208 -17.17 3.94 -12.11
C ALA A 208 -18.59 3.88 -12.70
N VAL A 209 -19.62 3.70 -11.86
CA VAL A 209 -21.02 3.71 -12.30
C VAL A 209 -21.45 5.10 -12.74
N LEU A 210 -21.08 6.15 -12.01
CA LEU A 210 -21.37 7.54 -12.41
C LEU A 210 -20.71 7.89 -13.74
N ALA A 211 -19.44 7.55 -13.93
CA ALA A 211 -18.76 7.73 -15.21
C ALA A 211 -19.42 6.94 -16.36
N ALA A 212 -19.94 5.74 -16.09
CA ALA A 212 -20.68 4.93 -17.06
C ALA A 212 -22.08 5.48 -17.37
N LEU A 213 -22.68 6.25 -16.46
CA LEU A 213 -23.96 6.95 -16.66
C LEU A 213 -23.79 8.29 -17.41
N GLU A 214 -22.60 8.91 -17.33
CA GLU A 214 -22.24 10.13 -18.06
C GLU A 214 -21.72 9.83 -19.49
N ALA A 215 -21.11 8.66 -19.70
CA ALA A 215 -20.63 8.19 -21.01
C ALA A 215 -21.67 7.86 -22.12
N PRO A 216 -22.96 7.56 -21.86
CA PRO A 216 -23.92 7.15 -22.89
C PRO A 216 -24.52 8.31 -23.68
N GLU A 217 -24.20 9.57 -23.36
CA GLU A 217 -24.69 10.72 -24.11
C GLU A 217 -23.70 11.16 -25.21
N GLU A 218 -22.40 11.23 -24.91
CA GLU A 218 -21.39 11.65 -25.90
C GLU A 218 -21.18 10.62 -27.02
N THR A 219 -21.27 9.33 -26.70
CA THR A 219 -21.14 8.25 -27.70
C THR A 219 -22.31 8.24 -28.67
N LYS A 220 -23.55 8.43 -28.21
CA LYS A 220 -24.73 8.53 -29.08
C LYS A 220 -24.73 9.80 -29.92
N VAL A 221 -24.21 10.90 -29.41
CA VAL A 221 -24.07 12.16 -30.17
C VAL A 221 -22.96 12.04 -31.22
N GLN A 222 -21.82 11.41 -30.90
CA GLN A 222 -20.74 11.20 -31.87
C GLN A 222 -21.10 10.16 -32.92
N GLU A 223 -21.79 9.08 -32.56
CA GLU A 223 -22.28 8.07 -33.51
C GLU A 223 -23.35 8.64 -34.43
N LYS A 224 -24.28 9.47 -33.91
CA LYS A 224 -25.22 10.23 -34.75
C LYS A 224 -24.53 11.25 -35.66
N LYS A 225 -23.48 11.93 -35.18
CA LYS A 225 -22.72 12.90 -35.97
C LYS A 225 -21.90 12.22 -37.07
N ALA A 226 -21.31 11.05 -36.79
CA ALA A 226 -20.63 10.22 -37.77
C ALA A 226 -21.59 9.65 -38.82
N ALA A 227 -22.76 9.13 -38.40
CA ALA A 227 -23.79 8.66 -39.32
C ALA A 227 -24.35 9.78 -40.22
N HIS A 228 -24.51 11.00 -39.70
CA HIS A 228 -24.92 12.16 -40.51
C HIS A 228 -23.81 12.66 -41.47
N LEU A 229 -22.54 12.41 -41.16
CA LEU A 229 -21.39 12.75 -42.02
C LEU A 229 -21.25 11.76 -43.19
N ASP A 230 -21.56 10.48 -42.96
CA ASP A 230 -21.55 9.45 -44.01
C ASP A 230 -22.72 9.61 -45.01
N GLU A 231 -23.89 10.05 -44.55
CA GLU A 231 -25.06 10.30 -45.42
C GLU A 231 -24.85 11.53 -46.34
N ASN A 232 -24.26 12.61 -45.83
CA ASN A 232 -23.95 13.80 -46.65
C ASN A 232 -22.71 13.63 -47.54
N GLY A 233 -21.85 12.65 -47.27
CA GLY A 233 -20.71 12.29 -48.12
C GLY A 233 -21.10 11.50 -49.38
N SER A 234 -22.25 10.82 -49.38
CA SER A 234 -22.69 9.96 -50.49
C SER A 234 -23.50 10.68 -51.57
N SER A 235 -24.11 11.83 -51.29
CA SER A 235 -24.84 12.62 -52.31
C SER A 235 -23.97 13.57 -53.16
N GLY A 236 -22.65 13.60 -52.94
CA GLY A 236 -21.75 14.58 -53.59
C GLY A 236 -20.89 14.08 -54.76
N SER A 237 -20.87 12.78 -55.09
CA SER A 237 -19.88 12.24 -56.05
C SER A 237 -20.44 11.38 -57.18
N ASN A 238 -21.55 11.78 -57.81
CA ASN A 238 -22.06 11.06 -58.98
C ASN A 238 -22.23 11.90 -60.26
N SER A 239 -21.37 12.91 -60.49
CA SER A 239 -21.46 13.74 -61.71
C SER A 239 -20.13 14.06 -62.39
N ARG A 240 -19.03 13.33 -62.12
CA ARG A 240 -17.71 13.71 -62.68
C ARG A 240 -16.81 12.56 -63.16
N THR A 241 -17.30 11.34 -63.26
CA THR A 241 -16.49 10.17 -63.69
C THR A 241 -16.77 9.66 -65.10
N ASP A 242 -17.79 10.20 -65.79
CA ASP A 242 -18.15 9.70 -67.13
C ASP A 242 -17.48 10.46 -68.29
N SER A 243 -16.80 11.59 -68.05
CA SER A 243 -16.16 12.37 -69.13
C SER A 243 -14.67 12.11 -69.36
N ILE A 244 -14.01 11.25 -68.56
CA ILE A 244 -12.54 11.07 -68.64
C ILE A 244 -12.13 9.73 -69.28
N LYS A 245 -13.06 8.78 -69.48
CA LYS A 245 -12.74 7.50 -70.12
C LYS A 245 -12.82 7.50 -71.65
N ASP A 246 -13.47 8.47 -72.26
CA ASP A 246 -13.71 8.47 -73.72
C ASP A 246 -12.67 9.26 -74.54
N ILE A 247 -11.74 9.97 -73.91
CA ILE A 247 -10.76 10.80 -74.64
C ILE A 247 -9.45 10.05 -74.95
N HIS A 248 -9.14 8.95 -74.26
CA HIS A 248 -7.86 8.24 -74.43
C HIS A 248 -7.92 6.98 -75.31
N ALA A 249 -9.08 6.65 -75.90
CA ALA A 249 -9.25 5.43 -76.69
C ALA A 249 -9.29 5.63 -78.22
N VAL A 250 -9.13 6.86 -78.73
CA VAL A 250 -9.37 7.15 -80.16
C VAL A 250 -8.09 7.32 -81.01
N ASP A 251 -6.89 7.48 -80.42
CA ASP A 251 -5.72 7.91 -81.22
C ASP A 251 -4.55 6.91 -81.28
N LEU A 252 -4.83 5.63 -81.56
CA LEU A 252 -3.78 4.62 -81.73
C LEU A 252 -4.10 3.57 -82.80
N LYS A 253 -4.77 3.97 -83.88
CA LYS A 253 -5.07 3.05 -85.00
C LYS A 253 -4.82 3.54 -86.42
N GLU A 254 -4.31 4.75 -86.66
CA GLU A 254 -3.89 5.16 -88.02
C GLU A 254 -2.66 6.06 -87.94
N LEU A 255 -1.47 5.43 -88.04
CA LEU A 255 -0.19 5.89 -88.61
C LEU A 255 0.99 5.13 -88.01
#